data_AF-A0A819QH07-F1
#
_entry.id   AF-A0A819QH07-F1
#
_cell.length_a   1.000
_cell.length_b   1.000
_cell.length_c   1.000
_cell.angle_alpha   90.00
_cell.angle_beta   90.00
_cell.angle_gamma   90.00
#
_symmetry.space_group_name_H-M   'P 1'
#
loop_
_entity.id
_entity.type
_entity.pdbx_description
1 polymer ?
#
loop_
_entity_poly.entity_id
_entity_poly.type
_entity_poly.pdbx_seq_one_letter_code
_entity_poly.pdbx_strand_id
1 'polypeptide(L)'
;MSFLHIVYTLVFTVCLILAVLVLILVWLFHCGGLSYGFYKFHRRTSPNNHKELPGISIIKPLTCIDSNLYENLKTFFNLKYPRYEILFCLQEHDSDMIDMIERLRAQYPHVESQLFVGSQPIEKRQENEINDDDDDDQNNDSFRLVTNTKDISTRSKRMPLRKPPLCC
;
A
#
# COMPACT_ATOMS: atom_id res chain seq x y z
N MET A 1 -0.30 -35.11 -65.74
CA MET A 1 0.29 -34.03 -64.92
C MET A 1 -0.77 -33.06 -64.39
N SER A 2 -1.60 -32.44 -65.23
CA SER A 2 -2.56 -31.40 -64.80
C SER A 2 -3.61 -31.84 -63.75
N PHE A 3 -4.15 -33.07 -63.86
CA PHE A 3 -5.09 -33.60 -62.88
C PHE A 3 -4.49 -33.72 -61.46
N LEU A 4 -3.24 -34.18 -61.38
CA LEU A 4 -2.53 -34.33 -60.11
C LEU A 4 -2.27 -32.96 -59.46
N HIS A 5 -1.88 -31.94 -60.25
CA HIS A 5 -1.73 -30.57 -59.76
C HIS A 5 -3.04 -30.00 -59.21
N ILE A 6 -4.17 -30.19 -59.90
CA ILE A 6 -5.48 -29.71 -59.45
C ILE A 6 -5.84 -30.33 -58.09
N VAL A 7 -5.65 -31.65 -57.94
CA VAL A 7 -5.92 -32.35 -56.67
C VAL A 7 -5.03 -31.81 -55.55
N TYR A 8 -3.72 -31.60 -55.80
CA TYR A 8 -2.82 -31.02 -54.79
C TYR A 8 -3.20 -29.61 -54.37
N THR A 9 -3.58 -28.74 -55.31
CA THR A 9 -4.03 -27.37 -54.98
C THR A 9 -5.31 -27.39 -54.16
N LEU A 10 -6.26 -28.27 -54.47
CA LEU A 10 -7.49 -28.42 -53.68
C LEU A 10 -7.20 -28.91 -52.26
N VAL A 11 -6.38 -29.95 -52.11
CA VAL A 11 -6.01 -30.46 -50.78
C VAL A 11 -5.27 -29.40 -49.97
N PHE A 12 -4.31 -28.69 -50.58
CA PHE A 12 -3.54 -27.65 -49.91
C PHE A 12 -4.42 -26.49 -49.44
N THR A 13 -5.32 -26.00 -50.29
CA THR A 13 -6.24 -24.91 -49.94
C THR A 13 -7.21 -25.32 -48.83
N VAL A 14 -7.74 -26.55 -48.85
CA VAL A 14 -8.58 -27.09 -47.77
C VAL A 14 -7.79 -27.16 -46.45
N CYS A 15 -6.56 -27.68 -46.48
CA CYS A 15 -5.70 -27.72 -45.28
C CYS A 15 -5.41 -26.33 -44.73
N LEU A 16 -5.16 -25.34 -45.60
CA LEU A 16 -4.88 -23.96 -45.20
C LEU A 16 -6.12 -23.33 -44.55
N ILE A 17 -7.31 -23.51 -45.13
CA ILE A 17 -8.57 -23.02 -44.56
C ILE A 17 -8.82 -23.62 -43.18
N LEU A 18 -8.63 -24.94 -43.02
CA LEU A 18 -8.78 -25.61 -41.74
C LEU A 18 -7.78 -25.08 -40.69
N ALA A 19 -6.52 -24.88 -41.08
CA ALA A 19 -5.50 -24.32 -40.17
C ALA A 19 -5.87 -22.89 -39.72
N VAL A 20 -6.29 -22.03 -40.65
CA VAL A 20 -6.74 -20.66 -40.32
C VAL A 20 -7.96 -20.68 -39.41
N LEU A 21 -8.93 -21.58 -39.65
CA LEU A 21 -10.10 -21.74 -38.79
C LEU A 21 -9.71 -22.14 -37.36
N VAL A 22 -8.80 -23.10 -37.20
CA VAL A 22 -8.28 -23.49 -35.88
C VAL A 22 -7.59 -22.32 -35.19
N LEU A 23 -6.76 -21.56 -35.90
CA LEU A 23 -6.10 -20.38 -35.34
C LEU A 23 -7.14 -19.35 -34.86
N ILE A 24 -8.16 -19.04 -35.66
CA ILE A 24 -9.22 -18.11 -35.27
C ILE A 24 -9.92 -18.59 -33.98
N LEU A 25 -10.24 -19.88 -33.86
CA LEU A 25 -10.87 -20.43 -32.66
C LEU A 25 -9.96 -20.30 -31.42
N VAL A 26 -8.67 -20.57 -31.55
CA VAL A 26 -7.70 -20.39 -30.45
C VAL A 26 -7.63 -18.92 -30.03
N TRP A 27 -7.56 -17.99 -30.98
CA TRP A 27 -7.54 -16.57 -30.69
C TRP A 27 -8.83 -16.09 -30.02
N LEU A 28 -10.00 -16.55 -30.47
CA LEU A 28 -11.27 -16.23 -29.82
C LEU A 28 -11.33 -16.73 -28.37
N PHE A 29 -10.79 -17.93 -28.09
CA PHE A 29 -10.70 -18.46 -26.73
C PHE A 29 -9.81 -17.59 -25.84
N HIS A 30 -8.62 -17.21 -26.32
CA HIS A 30 -7.73 -16.30 -25.58
C HIS A 30 -8.35 -14.93 -25.38
N CYS A 31 -8.94 -14.32 -26.42
CA CYS A 31 -9.62 -13.04 -26.33
C CYS A 31 -10.80 -13.10 -25.35
N GLY A 32 -11.57 -14.20 -25.31
CA GLY A 32 -12.64 -14.42 -24.35
C GLY A 32 -12.12 -14.50 -22.91
N GLY A 33 -11.06 -15.28 -22.68
CA GLY A 33 -10.42 -15.40 -21.37
C GLY A 33 -9.83 -14.08 -20.87
N LEU A 34 -9.13 -13.35 -21.74
CA LEU A 34 -8.62 -12.01 -21.46
C LEU A 34 -9.77 -11.05 -21.14
N SER A 35 -10.80 -10.99 -22.00
CA SER A 35 -11.96 -10.11 -21.79
C SER A 35 -12.70 -10.42 -20.50
N TYR A 36 -12.85 -11.70 -20.13
CA TYR A 36 -13.43 -12.11 -18.86
C TYR A 36 -12.54 -11.72 -17.67
N GLY A 37 -11.23 -11.91 -17.77
CA GLY A 37 -10.26 -11.47 -16.76
C GLY A 37 -10.31 -9.96 -16.55
N PHE A 38 -10.30 -9.18 -17.64
CA PHE A 38 -10.46 -7.74 -17.63
C PHE A 38 -11.80 -7.34 -17.02
N TYR A 39 -12.92 -7.93 -17.44
CA TYR A 39 -14.24 -7.65 -16.88
C TYR A 39 -14.30 -7.94 -15.38
N LYS A 40 -13.78 -9.09 -14.94
CA LYS A 40 -13.80 -9.50 -13.52
C LYS A 40 -12.88 -8.64 -12.66
N PHE A 41 -11.71 -8.25 -13.16
CA PHE A 41 -10.76 -7.41 -12.42
C PHE A 41 -11.16 -5.93 -12.44
N HIS A 42 -11.79 -5.45 -13.52
CA HIS A 42 -12.35 -4.09 -13.60
C HIS A 42 -13.70 -3.94 -12.91
N ARG A 43 -14.33 -5.03 -12.48
CA ARG A 43 -15.43 -4.98 -11.52
C ARG A 43 -14.84 -4.58 -10.16
N ARG A 44 -14.48 -3.29 -10.06
CA ARG A 44 -14.13 -2.62 -8.81
C ARG A 44 -15.22 -3.01 -7.83
N THR A 45 -14.82 -3.64 -6.73
CA THR A 45 -15.65 -3.79 -5.54
C THR A 45 -16.46 -2.51 -5.40
N SER A 46 -17.80 -2.63 -5.48
CA SER A 46 -18.68 -1.49 -5.21
C SER A 46 -18.20 -0.82 -3.93
N PRO A 47 -18.23 0.52 -3.83
CA PRO A 47 -17.88 1.21 -2.60
C PRO A 47 -18.78 0.65 -1.50
N ASN A 48 -18.25 -0.32 -0.78
CA ASN A 48 -19.01 -1.14 0.14
C ASN A 48 -19.32 -0.22 1.31
N ASN A 49 -20.58 -0.24 1.72
CA ASN A 49 -21.18 0.57 2.78
C ASN A 49 -20.15 0.92 3.88
N HIS A 50 -19.61 2.15 3.85
CA HIS A 50 -18.52 2.61 4.73
C HIS A 50 -18.85 2.57 6.23
N LYS A 51 -20.06 2.13 6.60
CA LYS A 51 -20.60 2.17 7.96
C LYS A 51 -19.95 1.19 8.94
N GLU A 52 -19.21 0.18 8.50
CA GLU A 52 -18.74 -0.90 9.41
C GLU A 52 -17.31 -1.42 9.16
N LEU A 53 -16.41 -0.62 8.56
CA LEU A 53 -15.01 -1.07 8.49
C LEU A 53 -14.30 -0.78 9.82
N PRO A 54 -13.59 -1.76 10.41
CA PRO A 54 -12.80 -1.54 11.61
C PRO A 54 -11.69 -0.55 11.28
N GLY A 55 -11.27 0.28 12.23
CA GLY A 55 -10.11 1.11 11.96
C GLY A 55 -8.82 0.28 11.96
N ILE A 56 -7.85 0.70 11.15
CA ILE A 56 -6.58 -0.03 10.96
C ILE A 56 -5.37 0.88 11.18
N SER A 57 -4.23 0.27 11.51
CA SER A 57 -2.94 0.96 11.62
C SER A 57 -2.02 0.48 10.51
N ILE A 58 -1.47 1.41 9.72
CA ILE A 58 -0.58 1.12 8.59
C ILE A 58 0.86 1.39 9.03
N ILE A 59 1.66 0.33 9.19
CA ILE A 59 3.07 0.46 9.51
C ILE A 59 3.88 0.56 8.20
N LYS A 60 4.71 1.59 8.09
CA LYS A 60 5.59 1.83 6.94
C LYS A 60 7.05 1.95 7.39
N PRO A 61 7.84 0.88 7.29
CA PRO A 61 9.28 0.97 7.49
C PRO A 61 9.91 1.75 6.31
N LEU A 62 10.75 2.73 6.64
CA LEU A 62 11.50 3.54 5.69
C LEU A 62 12.98 3.21 5.89
N THR A 63 13.55 2.54 4.89
CA THR A 63 14.95 2.08 4.92
C THR A 63 15.80 2.68 3.81
N CYS A 64 15.18 3.29 2.79
CA CYS A 64 15.90 3.84 1.63
C CYS A 64 15.18 5.07 1.08
N ILE A 65 15.95 6.09 0.69
CA ILE A 65 15.45 7.25 -0.05
C ILE A 65 15.30 6.87 -1.51
N ASP A 66 14.07 6.91 -2.01
CA ASP A 66 13.77 6.85 -3.44
C ASP A 66 13.33 8.25 -3.92
N SER A 67 13.74 8.59 -5.14
CA SER A 67 13.27 9.74 -5.92
C SER A 67 11.74 9.94 -5.88
N ASN A 68 10.96 8.85 -5.87
CA ASN A 68 9.50 8.89 -5.87
C ASN A 68 8.88 8.61 -4.48
N LEU A 69 9.69 8.58 -3.42
CA LEU A 69 9.21 8.21 -2.09
C LEU A 69 8.09 9.14 -1.61
N TYR A 70 8.22 10.45 -1.83
CA TYR A 70 7.20 11.43 -1.47
C TYR A 70 5.82 11.11 -2.09
N GLU A 71 5.78 10.88 -3.41
CA GLU A 71 4.52 10.56 -4.11
C GLU A 71 3.99 9.19 -3.72
N ASN A 72 4.86 8.22 -3.47
CA ASN A 72 4.47 6.91 -2.93
C ASN A 72 3.82 7.05 -1.54
N LEU A 73 4.40 7.85 -0.65
CA LEU A 73 3.87 8.07 0.70
C LEU A 73 2.52 8.78 0.67
N LYS A 74 2.36 9.76 -0.22
CA LYS A 74 1.11 10.48 -0.47
C LYS A 74 -0.04 9.55 -0.85
N THR A 75 0.21 8.39 -1.46
CA THR A 75 -0.87 7.43 -1.76
C THR A 75 -1.52 6.85 -0.49
N PHE A 76 -0.77 6.69 0.61
CA PHE A 76 -1.32 6.22 1.89
C PHE A 76 -2.21 7.27 2.55
N PHE A 77 -1.88 8.55 2.40
CA PHE A 77 -2.73 9.64 2.88
C PHE A 77 -4.04 9.79 2.07
N ASN A 78 -4.09 9.28 0.84
CA ASN A 78 -5.28 9.32 -0.02
C ASN A 78 -6.08 8.01 -0.04
N LEU A 79 -5.84 7.12 0.92
CA LEU A 79 -6.52 5.83 0.97
C LEU A 79 -8.02 6.01 1.23
N LYS A 80 -8.86 5.38 0.40
CA LYS A 80 -10.33 5.37 0.57
C LYS A 80 -10.77 4.39 1.66
N TYR A 81 -10.33 4.63 2.89
CA TYR A 81 -10.66 3.84 4.08
C TYR A 81 -11.21 4.76 5.18
N PRO A 82 -12.30 4.40 5.88
CA PRO A 82 -13.03 5.36 6.72
C PRO A 82 -12.25 5.82 7.96
N ARG A 83 -11.41 4.96 8.56
CA ARG A 83 -10.57 5.33 9.70
C ARG A 83 -9.26 4.54 9.69
N TYR A 84 -8.14 5.23 9.64
CA TYR A 84 -6.83 4.62 9.70
C TYR A 84 -5.78 5.60 10.25
N GLU A 85 -4.67 5.04 10.74
CA GLU A 85 -3.47 5.79 11.12
C GLU A 85 -2.24 5.26 10.36
N ILE A 86 -1.22 6.09 10.21
CA ILE A 86 0.04 5.74 9.54
C ILE A 86 1.20 5.86 10.53
N LEU A 87 1.97 4.80 10.69
CA LEU A 87 3.14 4.72 11.57
C LEU A 87 4.40 4.58 10.70
N PHE A 88 5.18 5.64 10.58
CA PHE A 88 6.45 5.64 9.84
C PHE A 88 7.58 5.18 10.76
N CYS A 89 8.39 4.22 10.32
CA CYS A 89 9.52 3.71 11.11
C CYS A 89 10.82 3.88 10.32
N LEU A 90 11.68 4.79 10.74
CA LEU A 90 13.03 4.94 10.21
C LEU A 90 13.99 4.13 11.07
N GLN A 91 15.03 3.59 10.45
CA GLN A 91 16.07 2.88 11.18
C GLN A 91 17.03 3.85 11.91
N GLU A 92 17.39 4.95 11.25
CA GLU A 92 18.34 5.95 11.74
C GLU A 92 17.77 7.37 11.58
N HIS A 93 18.38 8.34 12.25
CA HIS A 93 17.96 9.74 12.19
C HIS A 93 18.39 10.36 10.86
N ASP A 94 17.45 10.45 9.92
CA ASP A 94 17.64 11.03 8.59
C ASP A 94 16.83 12.33 8.48
N SER A 95 17.51 13.47 8.48
CA SER A 95 16.89 14.80 8.47
C SER A 95 16.02 15.02 7.22
N ASP A 96 16.45 14.54 6.06
CA ASP A 96 15.74 14.76 4.80
C ASP A 96 14.43 13.98 4.77
N MET A 97 14.46 12.76 5.30
CA MET A 97 13.28 11.91 5.47
C MET A 97 12.29 12.46 6.49
N ILE A 98 12.79 12.90 7.64
CA ILE A 98 11.98 13.49 8.70
C ILE A 98 11.26 14.73 8.17
N ASP A 99 11.99 15.64 7.52
CA ASP A 99 11.43 16.85 6.91
C ASP A 99 10.37 16.52 5.86
N MET A 100 10.62 15.53 5.00
CA MET A 100 9.68 15.10 3.99
C MET A 100 8.38 14.55 4.62
N ILE A 101 8.49 13.75 5.67
CA ILE A 101 7.34 13.19 6.38
C ILE A 101 6.57 14.29 7.09
N GLU A 102 7.25 15.21 7.79
CA GLU A 102 6.59 16.34 8.45
C GLU A 102 5.84 17.23 7.44
N ARG A 103 6.40 17.47 6.25
CA ARG A 103 5.69 18.17 5.16
C ARG A 103 4.41 17.43 4.74
N LEU A 104 4.45 16.11 4.61
CA LEU A 104 3.25 15.30 4.32
C LEU A 104 2.24 15.34 5.46
N ARG A 105 2.68 15.23 6.72
CA ARG A 105 1.81 15.32 7.91
C ARG A 105 1.12 16.68 7.98
N ALA A 106 1.82 17.77 7.66
CA ALA A 106 1.27 19.11 7.60
C ALA A 106 0.24 19.27 6.46
N GLN A 107 0.47 18.62 5.32
CA GLN A 107 -0.44 18.65 4.17
C GLN A 107 -1.73 17.84 4.39
N TYR A 108 -1.66 16.74 5.16
CA TYR A 108 -2.79 15.85 5.43
C TYR A 108 -3.11 15.74 6.94
N PRO A 109 -3.53 16.84 7.60
CA PRO A 109 -3.77 16.86 9.05
C PRO A 109 -4.97 16.01 9.48
N HIS A 110 -5.80 15.55 8.54
CA HIS A 110 -6.96 14.70 8.78
C HIS A 110 -6.62 13.21 8.95
N VAL A 111 -5.39 12.80 8.62
CA VAL A 111 -4.90 11.42 8.80
C VAL A 111 -3.98 11.37 10.01
N GLU A 112 -4.33 10.55 11.00
CA GLU A 112 -3.48 10.32 12.18
C GLU A 112 -2.16 9.69 11.73
N SER A 113 -1.03 10.33 12.05
CA SER A 113 0.29 9.86 11.62
C SER A 113 1.36 10.10 12.70
N GLN A 114 2.24 9.12 12.89
CA GLN A 114 3.34 9.14 13.85
C GLN A 114 4.65 8.71 13.17
N LEU A 115 5.76 9.30 13.60
CA LEU A 115 7.10 9.02 13.10
C LEU A 115 7.94 8.41 14.23
N PHE A 116 8.57 7.28 13.96
CA PHE A 116 9.46 6.57 14.86
C PHE A 116 10.84 6.53 14.21
N VAL A 117 11.88 6.90 14.97
CA VAL A 117 13.28 6.75 14.55
C VAL A 117 13.93 5.72 15.49
N GLY A 118 14.45 4.66 14.91
CA GLY A 118 14.88 3.48 15.64
C GLY A 118 13.73 2.88 16.46
N SER A 119 13.90 2.86 17.78
CA SER A 119 12.91 2.38 18.75
C SER A 119 12.19 3.50 19.51
N GLN A 120 12.39 4.77 19.14
CA GLN A 120 11.83 5.91 19.86
C GLN A 120 10.79 6.66 19.00
N PRO A 121 9.61 6.99 19.55
CA PRO A 121 8.68 7.90 18.88
C PRO A 121 9.26 9.31 18.84
N ILE A 122 9.16 9.96 17.69
CA ILE A 122 9.35 11.41 17.61
C ILE A 122 8.01 12.05 17.96
N GLU A 123 7.82 12.35 19.25
CA GLU A 123 6.82 13.33 19.65
C GLU A 123 7.24 14.71 19.16
N LYS A 124 6.26 15.53 18.76
CA LYS A 124 6.51 16.91 18.32
C LYS A 124 7.12 17.68 19.49
N ARG A 125 8.46 17.73 19.55
CA ARG A 125 9.17 18.70 20.37
C ARG A 125 8.90 20.07 19.73
N GLN A 126 8.04 20.86 20.38
CA GLN A 126 8.12 22.31 20.20
C GLN A 126 9.51 22.71 20.70
N GLU A 127 10.40 23.08 19.78
CA GLU A 127 11.60 23.85 20.08
C GLU A 127 11.12 25.22 20.56
N ASN A 128 10.84 25.35 21.86
CA ASN A 128 10.76 26.62 22.54
C ASN A 128 11.94 26.67 23.51
N GLU A 129 12.79 27.67 23.29
CA GLU A 129 14.02 28.03 24.00
C GLU A 129 14.01 27.68 25.49
N ILE A 130 15.05 26.97 25.96
CA ILE A 130 15.68 27.31 27.24
C ILE A 130 17.19 27.21 27.05
N ASN A 131 17.85 28.31 27.42
CA ASN A 131 19.28 28.55 27.45
C ASN A 131 20.06 27.54 28.29
N ASP A 132 21.36 27.57 28.05
CA ASP A 132 22.48 26.97 28.80
C ASP A 132 22.22 26.77 30.30
N ASP A 133 22.55 25.59 30.81
CA ASP A 133 23.42 25.41 31.98
C ASP A 133 23.77 23.92 32.16
N ASP A 134 24.98 23.71 32.68
CA ASP A 134 25.76 22.47 32.81
C ASP A 134 25.05 21.25 33.45
N ASP A 135 25.42 20.03 33.03
CA ASP A 135 26.16 19.07 33.87
C ASP A 135 26.36 17.71 33.18
N ASP A 136 27.57 17.20 33.37
CA ASP A 136 28.12 15.91 32.95
C ASP A 136 27.56 14.78 33.83
N ASP A 137 27.02 13.69 33.26
CA ASP A 137 27.27 12.35 33.81
C ASP A 137 26.92 11.23 32.81
N GLN A 138 27.89 10.33 32.70
CA GLN A 138 27.85 9.07 31.97
C GLN A 138 26.90 8.09 32.69
N ASN A 139 25.95 7.47 31.97
CA ASN A 139 25.82 6.01 32.12
C ASN A 139 24.99 5.34 31.02
N ASN A 140 25.71 4.51 30.27
CA ASN A 140 25.20 3.46 29.42
C ASN A 140 24.70 2.31 30.30
N ASP A 141 23.39 2.25 30.62
CA ASP A 141 22.73 1.02 31.09
C ASP A 141 21.19 1.15 31.20
N SER A 142 20.49 1.12 30.06
CA SER A 142 19.14 0.51 29.99
C SER A 142 18.67 0.41 28.56
N PHE A 143 19.29 -0.54 27.86
CA PHE A 143 18.67 -1.28 26.77
C PHE A 143 17.47 -2.09 27.35
N ARG A 144 16.41 -1.40 27.76
CA ARG A 144 15.28 -1.99 28.51
C ARG A 144 14.00 -1.89 27.69
N LEU A 145 13.91 -2.80 26.72
CA LEU A 145 12.69 -3.53 26.35
C LEU A 145 11.38 -2.70 26.30
N VAL A 146 11.26 -1.78 25.34
CA VAL A 146 9.94 -1.37 24.81
C VAL A 146 9.63 -2.17 23.54
N THR A 147 9.98 -3.46 23.54
CA THR A 147 9.58 -4.43 22.51
C THR A 147 8.51 -5.36 23.04
N ASN A 148 7.63 -4.87 23.91
CA ASN A 148 6.45 -5.64 24.21
C ASN A 148 5.51 -5.55 23.01
N THR A 149 5.48 -6.58 22.18
CA THR A 149 4.48 -6.80 21.13
C THR A 149 3.04 -6.69 21.66
N LYS A 150 2.86 -6.77 22.99
CA LYS A 150 1.59 -6.44 23.66
C LYS A 150 1.20 -4.96 23.55
N ASP A 151 2.10 -3.99 23.40
CA ASP A 151 1.68 -2.58 23.28
C ASP A 151 1.08 -2.27 21.90
N ILE A 152 1.64 -2.83 20.83
CA ILE A 152 1.06 -2.72 19.48
C ILE A 152 -0.27 -3.49 19.42
N SER A 153 -0.33 -4.69 20.01
CA SER A 153 -1.56 -5.50 20.11
C SER A 153 -2.63 -4.87 21.02
N THR A 154 -2.24 -4.23 22.12
CA THR A 154 -3.18 -3.54 23.03
C THR A 154 -3.60 -2.18 22.50
N ARG A 155 -2.84 -1.54 21.59
CA ARG A 155 -3.25 -0.31 20.93
C ARG A 155 -4.21 -0.56 19.77
N SER A 156 -3.99 -1.62 18.99
CA SER A 156 -5.00 -2.16 18.07
C SER A 156 -6.31 -2.52 18.81
N LYS A 157 -6.24 -3.05 20.05
CA LYS A 157 -7.42 -3.28 20.91
C LYS A 157 -7.96 -2.03 21.62
N ARG A 158 -7.15 -0.97 21.77
CA ARG A 158 -7.56 0.34 22.31
C ARG A 158 -8.12 1.26 21.24
N MET A 159 -8.34 0.79 20.03
CA MET A 159 -9.22 1.47 19.11
C MET A 159 -10.64 1.30 19.63
N PRO A 160 -11.30 2.34 20.17
CA PRO A 160 -12.68 2.18 20.60
C PRO A 160 -13.50 1.88 19.35
N LEU A 161 -14.04 0.66 19.27
CA LEU A 161 -15.29 0.43 18.57
C LEU A 161 -16.31 1.34 19.24
N ARG A 162 -16.43 2.58 18.74
CA ARG A 162 -17.51 3.48 19.14
C ARG A 162 -18.77 2.75 18.68
N LYS A 163 -19.49 2.18 19.64
CA LYS A 163 -20.73 1.43 19.38
C LYS A 163 -21.59 2.31 18.47
N PRO A 164 -22.17 1.75 17.38
CA PRO A 164 -23.07 2.52 16.54
C PRO A 164 -24.16 3.13 17.43
N PRO A 165 -24.61 4.36 17.17
CA PRO A 165 -25.70 4.94 17.95
C PRO A 165 -26.86 3.96 17.92
N LEU A 166 -27.31 3.54 19.12
CA LEU A 166 -28.56 2.82 19.27
C LEU A 166 -29.64 3.72 18.69
N CYS A 167 -30.15 3.35 17.52
CA CYS A 167 -31.42 3.89 17.05
C CYS A 167 -32.46 3.56 18.14
N CYS A 168 -33.08 4.61 18.68
CA CYS A 168 -34.35 4.49 19.39
C CYS A 168 -35.43 4.06 18.39
#